data_AF-A0A962IEE4-F1
#
_entry.id   AF-A0A962IEE4-F1
#
_cell.length_a   1.000
_cell.length_b   1.000
_cell.length_c   1.000
_cell.angle_alpha   90.00
_cell.angle_beta   90.00
_cell.angle_gamma   90.00
#
_symmetry.space_group_name_H-M   'P 1'
#
loop_
_entity.id
_entity.type
_entity.pdbx_description
1 polymer ?
#
loop_
_entity_poly.entity_id
_entity_poly.type
_entity_poly.pdbx_seq_one_letter_code
_entity_poly.pdbx_strand_id
1 'polypeptide(L)'
;MMGRDAVFAGKPLGIFEMGQPLPDPASHAIFVGTEYDGAEFSVLFEAFVRSGGLAQIDSLVIGLWGEYGDTSRQVVDLLVAHARALPRLQALFIGNISQEESEISWIEQDDISPLYVAFPQLAILKVRGGQGLKLGALQHAGLRTLVIESGGLDRRVLAELVQADLPALRHLELWLGDEGYGNNSTGADLEPLLNAAVCSNLHYLGLRNADNADEVARTVAAVPATGRVQVLDLSLGNLTDAGGEALLAAGQNGHFDGLQLLDLHHHYLSDELMVKLQALPVRIDLKGQLQAERYDDETYRMIFVSE
;
A
#
# COMPACT_ATOMS: atom_id res chain seq x y z
N MET A 1 5.51 12.84 8.94
CA MET A 1 4.29 13.36 8.30
C MET A 1 4.31 12.99 6.83
N MET A 2 3.31 12.26 6.38
CA MET A 2 3.24 11.70 5.03
C MET A 2 2.63 12.75 4.10
N GLY A 3 3.43 13.29 3.18
CA GLY A 3 2.97 14.25 2.18
C GLY A 3 2.16 13.58 1.06
N ARG A 4 1.51 14.41 0.24
CA ARG A 4 0.94 13.96 -1.03
C ARG A 4 2.05 13.39 -1.92
N ASP A 5 1.81 12.25 -2.54
CA ASP A 5 2.77 11.69 -3.50
C ASP A 5 2.81 12.57 -4.74
N ALA A 6 3.96 13.19 -5.02
CA ALA A 6 4.13 14.11 -6.14
C ALA A 6 4.35 13.43 -7.50
N VAL A 7 4.57 12.11 -7.50
CA VAL A 7 4.83 11.28 -8.68
C VAL A 7 4.04 9.99 -8.57
N PHE A 8 3.40 9.56 -9.66
CA PHE A 8 2.71 8.28 -9.75
C PHE A 8 2.94 7.65 -11.12
N ALA A 9 3.15 6.33 -11.15
CA ALA A 9 3.44 5.57 -12.38
C ALA A 9 4.59 6.16 -13.24
N GLY A 10 5.59 6.76 -12.58
CA GLY A 10 6.74 7.38 -13.25
C GLY A 10 6.49 8.77 -13.84
N LYS A 11 5.31 9.37 -13.59
CA LYS A 11 4.95 10.71 -14.06
C LYS A 11 4.72 11.66 -12.88
N PRO A 12 5.15 12.93 -12.97
CA PRO A 12 4.72 13.95 -12.02
C PRO A 12 3.20 14.14 -12.06
N LEU A 13 2.62 14.60 -10.96
CA LEU A 13 1.20 14.94 -10.93
C LEU A 13 0.88 16.17 -11.78
N GLY A 14 -0.17 16.08 -12.58
CA GLY A 14 -0.84 17.21 -13.22
C GLY A 14 -2.20 17.41 -12.57
N ILE A 15 -2.37 18.50 -11.82
CA ILE A 15 -3.61 18.79 -11.08
C ILE A 15 -4.66 19.29 -12.08
N PHE A 16 -5.81 18.63 -12.11
CA PHE A 16 -6.98 19.13 -12.81
C PHE A 16 -7.62 20.28 -12.03
N GLU A 17 -7.81 21.41 -12.69
CA GLU A 17 -8.50 22.58 -12.14
C GLU A 17 -9.73 22.91 -13.02
N MET A 18 -10.88 23.13 -12.38
CA MET A 18 -12.09 23.47 -13.12
C MET A 18 -11.92 24.76 -13.92
N GLY A 19 -12.28 24.70 -15.21
CA GLY A 19 -12.16 25.84 -16.12
C GLY A 19 -10.75 26.03 -16.71
N GLN A 20 -9.77 25.24 -16.29
CA GLN A 20 -8.45 25.19 -16.93
C GLN A 20 -8.35 24.03 -17.93
N PRO A 21 -7.45 24.12 -18.92
CA PRO A 21 -7.12 22.99 -19.78
C PRO A 21 -6.62 21.80 -18.96
N LEU A 22 -7.00 20.58 -19.36
CA LEU A 22 -6.48 19.37 -18.76
C LEU A 22 -4.95 19.33 -18.88
N PRO A 23 -4.19 19.00 -17.81
CA PRO A 23 -2.76 18.73 -17.91
C PRO A 23 -2.48 17.63 -18.94
N ASP A 24 -1.34 17.70 -19.64
CA ASP A 24 -1.01 16.75 -20.71
C ASP A 24 -0.88 15.31 -20.17
N PRO A 25 -1.80 14.38 -20.55
CA PRO A 25 -1.78 13.02 -20.03
C PRO A 25 -0.57 12.20 -20.49
N ALA A 26 0.15 12.64 -21.54
CA ALA A 26 1.38 11.96 -21.97
C ALA A 26 2.53 12.18 -20.97
N SER A 27 2.58 13.34 -20.32
CA SER A 27 3.66 13.74 -19.41
C SER A 27 3.28 13.71 -17.93
N HIS A 28 1.98 13.65 -17.60
CA HIS A 28 1.49 13.72 -16.23
C HIS A 28 0.59 12.54 -15.84
N ALA A 29 0.64 12.17 -14.56
CA ALA A 29 -0.44 11.44 -13.92
C ALA A 29 -1.50 12.46 -13.50
N ILE A 30 -2.73 12.31 -14.00
CA ILE A 30 -3.76 13.31 -13.79
C ILE A 30 -4.30 13.18 -12.37
N PHE A 31 -4.25 14.26 -11.60
CA PHE A 31 -4.77 14.32 -10.24
C PHE A 31 -6.14 15.01 -10.24
N VAL A 32 -7.12 14.37 -9.62
CA VAL A 32 -8.48 14.89 -9.42
C VAL A 32 -8.85 14.73 -7.95
N GLY A 33 -9.05 15.82 -7.23
CA GLY A 33 -9.45 15.81 -5.83
C GLY A 33 -10.11 17.13 -5.47
N THR A 34 -11.08 17.09 -4.56
CA THR A 34 -11.72 18.30 -4.02
C THR A 34 -10.89 18.90 -2.88
N GLU A 35 -11.36 20.01 -2.34
CA GLU A 35 -10.87 20.69 -1.15
C GLU A 35 -12.07 20.96 -0.23
N TYR A 36 -11.83 21.16 1.08
CA TYR A 36 -12.92 21.31 2.06
C TYR A 36 -13.93 22.43 1.74
N ASP A 37 -13.46 23.57 1.23
CA ASP A 37 -14.31 24.69 0.82
C ASP A 37 -14.62 24.67 -0.70
N GLY A 38 -14.35 23.54 -1.36
CA GLY A 38 -14.42 23.36 -2.80
C GLY A 38 -15.79 22.94 -3.31
N ALA A 39 -15.83 22.58 -4.60
CA ALA A 39 -17.01 21.95 -5.16
C ALA A 39 -17.11 20.48 -4.71
N GLU A 40 -18.34 19.99 -4.53
CA GLU A 40 -18.62 18.56 -4.36
C GLU A 40 -17.82 17.70 -5.35
N PHE A 41 -17.25 16.59 -4.89
CA PHE A 41 -16.41 15.75 -5.75
C PHE A 41 -17.13 15.27 -7.00
N SER A 42 -18.44 15.01 -6.93
CA SER A 42 -19.24 14.66 -8.12
C SER A 42 -19.28 15.80 -9.15
N VAL A 43 -19.41 17.04 -8.70
CA VAL A 43 -19.42 18.22 -9.58
C VAL A 43 -18.04 18.42 -10.21
N LEU A 44 -16.97 18.30 -9.43
CA LEU A 44 -15.59 18.34 -9.90
C LEU A 44 -15.32 17.24 -10.94
N PHE A 45 -15.68 16.01 -10.63
CA PHE A 45 -15.44 14.85 -11.50
C PHE A 45 -16.21 14.96 -12.82
N GLU A 46 -17.45 15.44 -12.77
CA GLU A 46 -18.23 15.72 -13.97
C GLU A 46 -17.63 16.86 -14.82
N ALA A 47 -17.02 17.87 -14.20
CA ALA A 47 -16.26 18.88 -14.91
C ALA A 47 -14.99 18.29 -15.56
N PHE A 48 -14.29 17.40 -14.84
CA PHE A 48 -13.16 16.65 -15.35
C PHE A 48 -13.54 15.84 -16.59
N VAL A 49 -14.62 15.06 -16.55
CA VAL A 49 -15.12 14.30 -17.71
C VAL A 49 -15.41 15.19 -18.91
N ARG A 50 -15.99 16.37 -18.70
CA ARG A 50 -16.29 17.34 -19.77
C ARG A 50 -15.08 18.07 -20.34
N SER A 51 -13.94 18.10 -19.65
CA SER A 51 -12.73 18.81 -20.09
C SER A 51 -12.15 18.28 -21.41
N GLY A 52 -12.50 17.04 -21.79
CA GLY A 52 -11.97 16.37 -22.97
C GLY A 52 -10.57 15.79 -22.74
N GLY A 53 -10.10 14.94 -23.66
CA GLY A 53 -8.76 14.35 -23.55
C GLY A 53 -8.64 13.10 -22.65
N LEU A 54 -9.71 12.70 -21.95
CA LEU A 54 -9.75 11.51 -21.08
C LEU A 54 -9.26 10.23 -21.78
N ALA A 55 -9.50 10.11 -23.09
CA ALA A 55 -9.07 8.96 -23.89
C ALA A 55 -7.55 8.75 -23.92
N GLN A 56 -6.76 9.76 -23.53
CA GLN A 56 -5.30 9.72 -23.50
C GLN A 56 -4.75 9.44 -22.10
N ILE A 57 -5.59 9.45 -21.06
CA ILE A 57 -5.17 9.25 -19.67
C ILE A 57 -4.83 7.77 -19.47
N ASP A 58 -3.57 7.52 -19.11
CA ASP A 58 -3.09 6.21 -18.69
C ASP A 58 -2.88 6.10 -17.17
N SER A 59 -2.80 7.23 -16.46
CA SER A 59 -2.47 7.31 -15.04
C SER A 59 -3.38 8.35 -14.38
N LEU A 60 -4.21 7.90 -13.45
CA LEU A 60 -5.19 8.72 -12.73
C LEU A 60 -4.94 8.61 -11.22
N VAL A 61 -5.02 9.74 -10.54
CA VAL A 61 -4.84 9.86 -9.11
C VAL A 61 -6.05 10.59 -8.54
N ILE A 62 -6.70 9.99 -7.56
CA ILE A 62 -7.82 10.56 -6.84
C ILE A 62 -7.33 11.07 -5.49
N GLY A 63 -7.50 12.37 -5.26
CA GLY A 63 -7.23 13.03 -3.98
C GLY A 63 -8.43 12.95 -3.04
N LEU A 64 -8.65 14.01 -2.25
CA LEU A 64 -9.81 14.13 -1.37
C LEU A 64 -11.12 14.04 -2.18
N TRP A 65 -12.13 13.35 -1.65
CA TRP A 65 -13.43 13.15 -2.31
C TRP A 65 -14.65 13.63 -1.52
N GLY A 66 -14.46 14.08 -0.29
CA GLY A 66 -15.57 14.49 0.56
C GLY A 66 -15.09 14.89 1.95
N GLU A 67 -16.06 15.04 2.84
CA GLU A 67 -15.82 15.37 4.25
C GLU A 67 -15.72 14.09 5.09
N TYR A 68 -15.59 14.28 6.41
CA TYR A 68 -15.53 13.17 7.37
C TYR A 68 -16.75 12.24 7.25
N GLY A 69 -16.49 10.96 7.02
CA GLY A 69 -17.50 9.92 6.88
C GLY A 69 -17.95 9.64 5.45
N ASP A 70 -17.56 10.46 4.48
CA ASP A 70 -17.77 10.16 3.06
C ASP A 70 -16.82 9.06 2.59
N THR A 71 -17.39 7.98 2.07
CA THR A 71 -16.60 6.84 1.61
C THR A 71 -16.16 7.00 0.15
N SER A 72 -15.10 6.27 -0.24
CA SER A 72 -14.67 6.15 -1.64
C SER A 72 -15.74 5.59 -2.60
N ARG A 73 -16.92 5.18 -2.12
CA ARG A 73 -18.00 4.65 -2.96
C ARG A 73 -18.37 5.56 -4.12
N GLN A 74 -18.47 6.87 -3.86
CA GLN A 74 -18.77 7.84 -4.91
C GLN A 74 -17.65 7.90 -5.97
N VAL A 75 -16.39 7.79 -5.55
CA VAL A 75 -15.24 7.71 -6.46
C VAL A 75 -15.37 6.47 -7.36
N VAL A 76 -15.61 5.31 -6.77
CA VAL A 76 -15.78 4.04 -7.51
C VAL A 76 -16.94 4.12 -8.48
N ASP A 77 -18.11 4.58 -8.04
CA ASP A 77 -19.32 4.67 -8.86
C ASP A 77 -19.12 5.60 -10.07
N LEU A 78 -18.47 6.76 -9.87
CA LEU A 78 -18.17 7.71 -10.95
C LEU A 78 -17.13 7.16 -11.94
N LEU A 79 -16.07 6.52 -11.44
CA LEU A 79 -15.07 5.88 -12.30
C LEU A 79 -15.70 4.78 -13.17
N VAL A 80 -16.55 3.94 -12.59
CA VAL A 80 -17.25 2.86 -13.32
C VAL A 80 -18.22 3.45 -14.34
N ALA A 81 -19.01 4.45 -13.97
CA ALA A 81 -19.96 5.11 -14.87
C ALA A 81 -19.27 5.71 -16.11
N HIS A 82 -18.06 6.22 -15.95
CA HIS A 82 -17.29 6.88 -17.01
C HIS A 82 -16.12 6.04 -17.55
N ALA A 83 -16.04 4.75 -17.22
CA ALA A 83 -14.91 3.89 -17.59
C ALA A 83 -14.62 3.88 -19.11
N ARG A 84 -15.67 3.96 -19.94
CA ARG A 84 -15.54 4.02 -21.41
C ARG A 84 -14.80 5.26 -21.92
N ALA A 85 -14.77 6.35 -21.15
CA ALA A 85 -14.03 7.55 -21.49
C ALA A 85 -12.53 7.43 -21.19
N LEU A 86 -12.12 6.42 -20.41
CA LEU A 86 -10.75 6.15 -19.96
C LEU A 86 -10.20 4.82 -20.52
N PRO A 87 -10.26 4.57 -21.84
CA PRO A 87 -9.89 3.29 -22.46
C PRO A 87 -8.41 2.92 -22.34
N ARG A 88 -7.54 3.85 -21.91
CA ARG A 88 -6.09 3.64 -21.77
C ARG A 88 -5.62 3.59 -20.31
N LEU A 89 -6.53 3.66 -19.34
CA LEU A 89 -6.14 3.70 -17.93
C LEU A 89 -5.42 2.41 -17.54
N GLN A 90 -4.19 2.57 -17.06
CA GLN A 90 -3.27 1.51 -16.66
C GLN A 90 -2.79 1.68 -15.21
N ALA A 91 -2.81 2.90 -14.66
CA ALA A 91 -2.45 3.16 -13.28
C ALA A 91 -3.53 3.98 -12.59
N LEU A 92 -3.99 3.50 -11.43
CA LEU A 92 -4.99 4.18 -10.61
C LEU A 92 -4.50 4.26 -9.16
N PHE A 93 -4.50 5.46 -8.60
CA PHE A 93 -4.26 5.69 -7.17
C PHE A 93 -5.49 6.33 -6.55
N ILE A 94 -6.08 5.68 -5.54
CA ILE A 94 -7.22 6.21 -4.79
C ILE A 94 -6.74 6.62 -3.41
N GLY A 95 -6.99 7.87 -3.02
CA GLY A 95 -6.69 8.37 -1.68
C GLY A 95 -5.34 9.06 -1.57
N ASN A 96 -4.87 9.75 -2.62
CA ASN A 96 -3.69 10.61 -2.52
C ASN A 96 -3.97 11.90 -1.73
N ILE A 97 -4.37 11.69 -0.48
CA ILE A 97 -4.75 12.67 0.51
C ILE A 97 -3.51 12.87 1.40
N SER A 98 -3.11 14.12 1.61
CA SER A 98 -2.01 14.43 2.52
C SER A 98 -2.50 14.44 3.96
N GLN A 99 -1.56 14.31 4.91
CA GLN A 99 -1.90 14.34 6.33
C GLN A 99 -2.58 15.66 6.75
N GLU A 100 -2.26 16.77 6.09
CA GLU A 100 -2.92 18.07 6.34
C GLU A 100 -4.37 18.09 5.87
N GLU A 101 -4.72 17.27 4.87
CA GLU A 101 -6.09 17.12 4.39
C GLU A 101 -6.87 16.14 5.28
N SER A 102 -6.33 14.96 5.53
CA SER A 102 -6.90 13.95 6.42
C SER A 102 -5.81 12.99 6.85
N GLU A 103 -5.80 12.60 8.11
CA GLU A 103 -4.88 11.56 8.58
C GLU A 103 -5.31 10.20 7.99
N ILE A 104 -4.35 9.30 7.75
CA ILE A 104 -4.59 8.08 6.97
C ILE A 104 -5.65 7.16 7.59
N SER A 105 -5.76 7.20 8.93
CA SER A 105 -6.72 6.43 9.72
C SER A 105 -8.17 6.91 9.55
N TRP A 106 -8.37 8.15 9.10
CA TRP A 106 -9.69 8.76 8.88
C TRP A 106 -10.17 8.64 7.42
N ILE A 107 -9.35 8.09 6.53
CA ILE A 107 -9.71 7.91 5.12
C ILE A 107 -10.64 6.71 4.97
N GLU A 108 -11.93 7.00 4.79
CA GLU A 108 -13.00 6.02 4.60
C GLU A 108 -13.02 5.47 3.15
N GLN A 109 -12.60 4.21 3.00
CA GLN A 109 -12.73 3.44 1.76
C GLN A 109 -14.07 2.69 1.70
N ASP A 110 -14.30 1.99 0.59
CA ASP A 110 -15.42 1.05 0.44
C ASP A 110 -15.02 -0.08 -0.52
N ASP A 111 -16.00 -0.80 -1.07
CA ASP A 111 -15.81 -1.83 -2.09
C ASP A 111 -15.28 -1.26 -3.41
N ILE A 112 -14.02 -1.61 -3.71
CA ILE A 112 -13.35 -1.22 -4.96
C ILE A 112 -13.44 -2.30 -6.04
N SER A 113 -14.09 -3.43 -5.78
CA SER A 113 -14.18 -4.55 -6.73
C SER A 113 -14.81 -4.22 -8.09
N PRO A 114 -15.75 -3.25 -8.22
CA PRO A 114 -16.28 -2.85 -9.52
C PRO A 114 -15.20 -2.34 -10.50
N LEU A 115 -14.08 -1.83 -9.99
CA LEU A 115 -13.00 -1.28 -10.81
C LEU A 115 -12.31 -2.33 -11.68
N TYR A 116 -12.27 -3.59 -11.23
CA TYR A 116 -11.52 -4.65 -11.93
C TYR A 116 -12.14 -4.98 -13.28
N VAL A 117 -13.47 -4.96 -13.36
CA VAL A 117 -14.20 -5.17 -14.63
C VAL A 117 -14.22 -3.88 -15.46
N ALA A 118 -14.31 -2.73 -14.81
CA ALA A 118 -14.34 -1.43 -15.49
C ALA A 118 -13.03 -1.10 -16.22
N PHE A 119 -11.88 -1.48 -15.66
CA PHE A 119 -10.55 -1.14 -16.16
C PHE A 119 -9.69 -2.37 -16.46
N PRO A 120 -10.00 -3.15 -17.51
CA PRO A 120 -9.31 -4.42 -17.79
C PRO A 120 -7.83 -4.28 -18.19
N GLN A 121 -7.35 -3.04 -18.43
CA GLN A 121 -5.95 -2.75 -18.74
C GLN A 121 -5.15 -2.29 -17.51
N LEU A 122 -5.76 -2.28 -16.32
CA LEU A 122 -5.11 -1.79 -15.11
C LEU A 122 -3.90 -2.66 -14.75
N ALA A 123 -2.74 -2.03 -14.68
CA ALA A 123 -1.45 -2.63 -14.33
C ALA A 123 -0.98 -2.22 -12.93
N ILE A 124 -1.36 -1.03 -12.45
CA ILE A 124 -0.99 -0.51 -11.14
C ILE A 124 -2.25 -0.04 -10.41
N LEU A 125 -2.49 -0.58 -9.23
CA LEU A 125 -3.52 -0.10 -8.31
C LEU A 125 -2.85 0.25 -6.98
N LYS A 126 -3.01 1.50 -6.56
CA LYS A 126 -2.62 1.96 -5.25
C LYS A 126 -3.86 2.47 -4.51
N VAL A 127 -3.95 2.18 -3.22
CA VAL A 127 -5.01 2.67 -2.33
C VAL A 127 -4.35 3.18 -1.05
N ARG A 128 -4.77 4.34 -0.57
CA ARG A 128 -4.35 4.90 0.73
C ARG A 128 -5.58 5.12 1.61
N GLY A 129 -5.49 4.68 2.87
CA GLY A 129 -6.62 4.50 3.77
C GLY A 129 -7.09 3.04 3.75
N GLY A 130 -7.24 2.43 4.93
CA GLY A 130 -7.72 1.04 5.07
C GLY A 130 -9.11 0.92 5.69
N GLN A 131 -9.64 1.99 6.28
CA GLN A 131 -10.93 1.96 6.96
C GLN A 131 -12.04 1.65 5.95
N GLY A 132 -12.87 0.64 6.21
CA GLY A 132 -13.96 0.25 5.31
C GLY A 132 -13.56 -0.43 4.00
N LEU A 133 -12.25 -0.54 3.69
CA LEU A 133 -11.75 -1.10 2.43
C LEU A 133 -12.19 -2.55 2.22
N LYS A 134 -12.72 -2.84 1.02
CA LYS A 134 -13.00 -4.20 0.56
C LYS A 134 -12.44 -4.36 -0.84
N LEU A 135 -11.58 -5.35 -1.03
CA LEU A 135 -11.12 -5.79 -2.35
C LEU A 135 -12.19 -6.65 -3.03
N GLY A 136 -13.04 -7.33 -2.25
CA GLY A 136 -14.05 -8.23 -2.80
C GLY A 136 -13.43 -9.38 -3.61
N ALA A 137 -14.09 -9.77 -4.70
CA ALA A 137 -13.60 -10.84 -5.58
C ALA A 137 -12.52 -10.30 -6.54
N LEU A 138 -11.29 -10.17 -6.05
CA LEU A 138 -10.17 -9.62 -6.79
C LEU A 138 -9.66 -10.59 -7.86
N GLN A 139 -10.06 -10.35 -9.11
CA GLN A 139 -9.59 -11.07 -10.29
C GLN A 139 -9.16 -10.08 -11.36
N HIS A 140 -7.88 -10.11 -11.74
CA HIS A 140 -7.37 -9.22 -12.77
C HIS A 140 -6.16 -9.79 -13.50
N ALA A 141 -6.31 -10.05 -14.80
CA ALA A 141 -5.26 -10.69 -15.61
C ALA A 141 -4.02 -9.79 -15.82
N GLY A 142 -4.19 -8.47 -15.76
CA GLY A 142 -3.15 -7.49 -16.08
C GLY A 142 -2.48 -6.80 -14.89
N LEU A 143 -2.98 -6.99 -13.66
CA LEU A 143 -2.53 -6.21 -12.51
C LEU A 143 -1.14 -6.69 -12.08
N ARG A 144 -0.16 -5.79 -12.08
CA ARG A 144 1.25 -6.07 -11.79
C ARG A 144 1.69 -5.52 -10.44
N THR A 145 1.08 -4.43 -10.01
CA THR A 145 1.38 -3.75 -8.75
C THR A 145 0.10 -3.49 -7.98
N LEU A 146 0.07 -3.97 -6.73
CA LEU A 146 -0.95 -3.63 -5.74
C LEU A 146 -0.25 -3.06 -4.51
N VAL A 147 -0.62 -1.84 -4.14
CA VAL A 147 -0.10 -1.14 -2.95
C VAL A 147 -1.28 -0.67 -2.11
N ILE A 148 -1.29 -1.03 -0.83
CA ILE A 148 -2.30 -0.58 0.13
C ILE A 148 -1.57 0.07 1.30
N GLU A 149 -1.74 1.37 1.43
CA GLU A 149 -1.23 2.17 2.55
C GLU A 149 -2.36 2.33 3.58
N SER A 150 -2.13 1.94 4.82
CA SER A 150 -3.12 2.04 5.90
C SER A 150 -2.45 2.39 7.23
N GLY A 151 -3.20 3.12 8.07
CA GLY A 151 -2.92 3.28 9.49
C GLY A 151 -3.27 2.03 10.31
N GLY A 152 -4.13 1.15 9.78
CA GLY A 152 -4.50 -0.16 10.32
C GLY A 152 -5.27 -0.98 9.29
N LEU A 153 -4.80 -2.18 8.95
CA LEU A 153 -5.38 -2.99 7.87
C LEU A 153 -6.24 -4.13 8.44
N ASP A 154 -7.52 -4.15 8.09
CA ASP A 154 -8.44 -5.23 8.48
C ASP A 154 -7.98 -6.56 7.85
N ARG A 155 -7.89 -7.63 8.66
CA ARG A 155 -7.57 -9.01 8.24
C ARG A 155 -8.47 -9.50 7.11
N ARG A 156 -9.67 -8.93 6.93
CA ARG A 156 -10.52 -9.21 5.75
C ARG A 156 -9.75 -9.00 4.46
N VAL A 157 -8.96 -7.92 4.36
CA VAL A 157 -8.16 -7.61 3.16
C VAL A 157 -7.17 -8.74 2.88
N LEU A 158 -6.52 -9.29 3.92
CA LEU A 158 -5.63 -10.44 3.78
C LEU A 158 -6.40 -11.68 3.30
N ALA A 159 -7.57 -11.95 3.87
CA ALA A 159 -8.42 -13.08 3.47
C ALA A 159 -8.90 -12.97 2.01
N GLU A 160 -9.22 -11.76 1.54
CA GLU A 160 -9.59 -11.50 0.15
C GLU A 160 -8.39 -11.68 -0.80
N LEU A 161 -7.19 -11.23 -0.42
CA LEU A 161 -5.96 -11.45 -1.18
C LEU A 161 -5.60 -12.93 -1.31
N VAL A 162 -5.85 -13.75 -0.27
CA VAL A 162 -5.65 -15.21 -0.33
C VAL A 162 -6.50 -15.85 -1.45
N GLN A 163 -7.70 -15.30 -1.70
CA GLN A 163 -8.63 -15.79 -2.73
C GLN A 163 -8.46 -15.10 -4.10
N ALA A 164 -7.55 -14.14 -4.21
CA ALA A 164 -7.41 -13.33 -5.41
C ALA A 164 -6.73 -14.10 -6.56
N ASP A 165 -7.13 -13.80 -7.80
CA ASP A 165 -6.51 -14.31 -9.02
C ASP A 165 -5.80 -13.17 -9.77
N LEU A 166 -4.49 -13.06 -9.51
CA LEU A 166 -3.63 -12.00 -10.04
C LEU A 166 -2.37 -12.61 -10.68
N PRO A 167 -2.51 -13.30 -11.84
CA PRO A 167 -1.42 -14.08 -12.42
C PRO A 167 -0.24 -13.22 -12.91
N ALA A 168 -0.46 -11.92 -13.10
CA ALA A 168 0.56 -10.96 -13.52
C ALA A 168 1.22 -10.19 -12.35
N LEU A 169 0.81 -10.43 -11.09
CA LEU A 169 1.28 -9.67 -9.94
C LEU A 169 2.78 -9.89 -9.71
N ARG A 170 3.51 -8.78 -9.58
CA ARG A 170 4.95 -8.75 -9.30
C ARG A 170 5.31 -7.89 -8.10
N HIS A 171 4.43 -6.98 -7.68
CA HIS A 171 4.63 -6.12 -6.53
C HIS A 171 3.38 -6.14 -5.65
N LEU A 172 3.53 -6.63 -4.43
CA LEU A 172 2.51 -6.52 -3.39
C LEU A 172 3.11 -5.76 -2.21
N GLU A 173 2.46 -4.68 -1.81
CA GLU A 173 2.86 -3.88 -0.65
C GLU A 173 1.66 -3.59 0.22
N LEU A 174 1.76 -3.97 1.48
CA LEU A 174 0.72 -3.81 2.49
C LEU A 174 1.33 -3.09 3.69
N TRP A 175 0.75 -1.96 4.05
CA TRP A 175 1.03 -1.28 5.32
C TRP A 175 0.03 -1.81 6.33
N LEU A 176 0.50 -2.65 7.25
CA LEU A 176 -0.37 -3.38 8.18
C LEU A 176 -0.95 -2.45 9.25
N GLY A 177 -0.19 -1.44 9.66
CA GLY A 177 -0.62 -0.41 10.59
C GLY A 177 -0.67 -0.89 12.03
N ASP A 178 -1.51 -0.23 12.82
CA ASP A 178 -1.62 -0.33 14.26
C ASP A 178 -3.03 -0.80 14.69
N GLU A 179 -3.10 -1.56 15.79
CA GLU A 179 -4.35 -2.12 16.30
C GLU A 179 -5.38 -1.05 16.69
N GLY A 180 -4.92 0.12 17.16
CA GLY A 180 -5.76 1.25 17.52
C GLY A 180 -6.47 1.89 16.32
N TYR A 181 -5.96 1.68 15.11
CA TYR A 181 -6.49 2.25 13.87
C TYR A 181 -7.00 1.17 12.90
N GLY A 182 -7.26 -0.05 13.39
CA GLY A 182 -8.00 -1.08 12.67
C GLY A 182 -7.20 -2.32 12.26
N ASN A 183 -5.89 -2.39 12.55
CA ASN A 183 -5.14 -3.63 12.36
C ASN A 183 -5.66 -4.70 13.33
N ASN A 184 -6.25 -5.77 12.81
CA ASN A 184 -6.68 -6.91 13.62
C ASN A 184 -6.11 -8.22 13.09
N SER A 185 -5.03 -8.13 12.31
CA SER A 185 -4.36 -9.27 11.70
C SER A 185 -3.29 -9.87 12.60
N THR A 186 -3.15 -11.18 12.53
CA THR A 186 -2.15 -11.96 13.25
C THR A 186 -1.28 -12.76 12.27
N GLY A 187 -0.24 -13.43 12.78
CA GLY A 187 0.54 -14.37 11.99
C GLY A 187 -0.31 -15.46 11.33
N ALA A 188 -1.41 -15.89 11.98
CA ALA A 188 -2.33 -16.88 11.44
C ALA A 188 -3.14 -16.38 10.22
N ASP A 189 -3.32 -15.07 10.10
CA ASP A 189 -3.96 -14.44 8.93
C ASP A 189 -2.94 -14.22 7.78
N LEU A 190 -1.67 -14.00 8.13
CA LEU A 190 -0.58 -13.78 7.17
C LEU A 190 -0.03 -15.07 6.55
N GLU A 191 0.06 -16.17 7.32
CA GLU A 191 0.60 -17.44 6.83
C GLU A 191 -0.14 -17.96 5.56
N PRO A 192 -1.49 -17.94 5.49
CA PRO A 192 -2.20 -18.30 4.26
C PRO A 192 -1.84 -17.41 3.08
N LEU A 193 -1.66 -16.09 3.30
CA LEU A 193 -1.29 -15.14 2.25
C LEU A 193 0.10 -15.43 1.70
N LEU A 194 1.08 -15.69 2.57
CA LEU A 194 2.46 -16.01 2.17
C LEU A 194 2.55 -17.29 1.31
N ASN A 195 1.57 -18.17 1.42
CA ASN A 195 1.46 -19.40 0.63
C ASN A 195 0.42 -19.32 -0.50
N ALA A 196 -0.27 -18.19 -0.66
CA ALA A 196 -1.28 -18.01 -1.69
C ALA A 196 -0.68 -17.84 -3.09
N ALA A 197 -1.51 -18.08 -4.11
CA ALA A 197 -1.10 -17.96 -5.51
C ALA A 197 -0.59 -16.56 -5.87
N VAL A 198 -1.14 -15.51 -5.27
CA VAL A 198 -0.69 -14.11 -5.45
C VAL A 198 0.76 -13.86 -5.03
N CYS A 199 1.31 -14.68 -4.13
CA CYS A 199 2.69 -14.57 -3.66
C CYS A 199 3.67 -15.48 -4.44
N SER A 200 3.20 -16.24 -5.44
CA SER A 200 4.01 -17.24 -6.15
C SER A 200 5.07 -16.66 -7.10
N ASN A 201 4.91 -15.40 -7.50
CA ASN A 201 5.60 -14.79 -8.64
C ASN A 201 6.12 -13.37 -8.36
N LEU A 202 6.16 -12.97 -7.10
CA LEU A 202 6.49 -11.60 -6.73
C LEU A 202 7.98 -11.28 -6.99
N HIS A 203 8.24 -10.06 -7.42
CA HIS A 203 9.56 -9.45 -7.31
C HIS A 203 9.69 -8.71 -5.97
N TYR A 204 8.62 -8.07 -5.52
CA TYR A 204 8.58 -7.32 -4.27
C TYR A 204 7.39 -7.76 -3.41
N LEU A 205 7.67 -8.04 -2.14
CA LEU A 205 6.68 -8.24 -1.08
C LEU A 205 7.00 -7.30 0.09
N GLY A 206 6.11 -6.36 0.34
CA GLY A 206 6.16 -5.47 1.51
C GLY A 206 5.06 -5.79 2.51
N LEU A 207 5.46 -6.11 3.75
CA LEU A 207 4.60 -6.18 4.92
C LEU A 207 5.11 -5.15 5.92
N ARG A 208 4.78 -3.89 5.62
CA ARG A 208 5.41 -2.70 6.20
C ARG A 208 4.56 -2.13 7.32
N ASN A 209 5.16 -1.20 8.06
CA ASN A 209 4.44 -0.30 8.96
C ASN A 209 3.58 -1.06 9.99
N ALA A 210 4.11 -2.17 10.53
CA ALA A 210 3.38 -3.05 11.42
C ALA A 210 3.69 -2.75 12.89
N ASP A 211 2.66 -2.53 13.71
CA ASP A 211 2.80 -2.42 15.17
C ASP A 211 3.23 -3.75 15.80
N ASN A 212 2.76 -4.87 15.24
CA ASN A 212 3.09 -6.24 15.60
C ASN A 212 4.25 -6.81 14.75
N ALA A 213 5.18 -5.98 14.29
CA ALA A 213 6.27 -6.35 13.38
C ALA A 213 7.08 -7.59 13.79
N ASP A 214 7.28 -7.84 15.09
CA ASP A 214 7.97 -9.04 15.57
C ASP A 214 7.20 -10.34 15.24
N GLU A 215 5.87 -10.31 15.30
CA GLU A 215 5.01 -11.44 14.91
C GLU A 215 5.01 -11.64 13.40
N VAL A 216 4.95 -10.55 12.64
CA VAL A 216 5.08 -10.57 11.18
C VAL A 216 6.42 -11.20 10.79
N ALA A 217 7.53 -10.74 11.40
CA ALA A 217 8.87 -11.26 11.16
C ALA A 217 8.99 -12.76 11.47
N ARG A 218 8.41 -13.23 12.57
CA ARG A 218 8.36 -14.67 12.90
C ARG A 218 7.57 -15.48 11.86
N THR A 219 6.43 -14.97 11.41
CA THR A 219 5.59 -15.63 10.43
C THR A 219 6.30 -15.73 9.08
N VAL A 220 6.95 -14.65 8.64
CA VAL A 220 7.75 -14.63 7.42
C VAL A 220 8.97 -15.55 7.54
N ALA A 221 9.66 -15.54 8.68
CA ALA A 221 10.80 -16.42 8.95
C ALA A 221 10.44 -17.91 8.86
N ALA A 222 9.18 -18.29 9.14
CA ALA A 222 8.68 -19.66 9.06
C ALA A 222 8.41 -20.13 7.62
N VAL A 223 8.31 -19.23 6.64
CA VAL A 223 8.05 -19.57 5.24
C VAL A 223 9.31 -19.33 4.41
N PRO A 224 9.86 -20.34 3.71
CA PRO A 224 11.02 -20.14 2.85
C PRO A 224 10.72 -19.14 1.73
N ALA A 225 11.43 -18.00 1.72
CA ALA A 225 11.33 -17.00 0.66
C ALA A 225 12.11 -17.42 -0.62
N THR A 226 12.89 -18.50 -0.54
CA THR A 226 13.79 -18.98 -1.60
C THR A 226 13.09 -19.09 -2.96
N GLY A 227 13.51 -18.24 -3.90
CA GLY A 227 13.05 -18.23 -5.29
C GLY A 227 11.68 -17.61 -5.54
N ARG A 228 10.98 -17.06 -4.53
CA ARG A 228 9.63 -16.49 -4.67
C ARG A 228 9.59 -14.98 -4.75
N VAL A 229 10.60 -14.29 -4.19
CA VAL A 229 10.65 -12.84 -4.01
C VAL A 229 12.09 -12.34 -4.20
N GLN A 230 12.28 -11.16 -4.82
CA GLN A 230 13.60 -10.51 -4.94
C GLN A 230 13.84 -9.49 -3.83
N VAL A 231 12.80 -8.78 -3.39
CA VAL A 231 12.84 -7.80 -2.30
C VAL A 231 11.76 -8.12 -1.29
N LEU A 232 12.18 -8.41 -0.06
CA LEU A 232 11.30 -8.58 1.09
C LEU A 232 11.46 -7.36 1.97
N ASP A 233 10.37 -6.64 2.20
CA ASP A 233 10.35 -5.38 2.93
C ASP A 233 9.47 -5.51 4.17
N LEU A 234 10.11 -5.46 5.35
CA LEU A 234 9.47 -5.47 6.66
C LEU A 234 9.75 -4.15 7.42
N SER A 235 10.02 -3.07 6.67
CA SER A 235 10.37 -1.76 7.19
C SER A 235 9.21 -1.04 7.87
N LEU A 236 9.51 0.12 8.46
CA LEU A 236 8.54 1.08 9.01
C LEU A 236 7.78 0.63 10.27
N GLY A 237 8.06 -0.57 10.77
CA GLY A 237 7.33 -1.17 11.90
C GLY A 237 8.10 -1.16 13.22
N ASN A 238 7.48 -1.75 14.24
CA ASN A 238 8.05 -1.90 15.58
C ASN A 238 8.98 -3.12 15.69
N LEU A 239 9.84 -3.38 14.69
CA LEU A 239 10.70 -4.56 14.68
C LEU A 239 11.77 -4.48 15.76
N THR A 240 11.76 -5.41 16.71
CA THR A 240 12.73 -5.50 17.81
C THR A 240 13.63 -6.72 17.67
N ASP A 241 14.51 -6.92 18.64
CA ASP A 241 15.38 -8.10 18.67
C ASP A 241 14.61 -9.42 18.66
N ALA A 242 13.40 -9.47 19.22
CA ALA A 242 12.59 -10.69 19.22
C ALA A 242 12.19 -11.14 17.81
N GLY A 243 11.81 -10.20 16.92
CA GLY A 243 11.57 -10.49 15.51
C GLY A 243 12.86 -10.67 14.71
N GLY A 244 13.87 -9.84 14.99
CA GLY A 244 15.15 -9.90 14.31
C GLY A 244 15.91 -11.22 14.53
N GLU A 245 15.82 -11.84 15.72
CA GLU A 245 16.38 -13.16 15.97
C GLU A 245 15.73 -14.26 15.10
N ALA A 246 14.42 -14.17 14.88
CA ALA A 246 13.72 -15.10 13.99
C ALA A 246 14.19 -14.95 12.54
N LEU A 247 14.36 -13.72 12.07
CA LEU A 247 14.91 -13.43 10.74
C LEU A 247 16.37 -13.90 10.62
N LEU A 248 17.20 -13.67 11.64
CA LEU A 248 18.58 -14.14 11.68
C LEU A 248 18.65 -15.67 11.54
N ALA A 249 17.84 -16.39 12.32
CA ALA A 249 17.78 -17.85 12.25
C ALA A 249 17.30 -18.34 10.88
N ALA A 250 16.28 -17.70 10.29
CA ALA A 250 15.82 -18.02 8.94
C ALA A 250 16.91 -17.80 7.88
N GLY A 251 17.62 -16.67 7.95
CA GLY A 251 18.75 -16.37 7.07
C GLY A 251 19.89 -17.38 7.19
N GLN A 252 20.24 -17.80 8.42
CA GLN A 252 21.26 -18.83 8.66
C GLN A 252 20.84 -20.21 8.10
N ASN A 253 19.53 -20.47 8.03
CA ASN A 253 18.97 -21.69 7.43
C ASN A 253 18.72 -21.56 5.91
N GLY A 254 19.20 -20.49 5.28
CA GLY A 254 19.09 -20.30 3.83
C GLY A 254 17.69 -19.88 3.34
N HIS A 255 16.78 -19.47 4.23
CA HIS A 255 15.43 -19.06 3.82
C HIS A 255 15.43 -17.80 2.94
N PHE A 256 16.50 -17.01 2.99
CA PHE A 256 16.71 -15.81 2.18
C PHE A 256 17.64 -16.04 0.98
N ASP A 257 17.97 -17.30 0.65
CA ASP A 257 18.79 -17.61 -0.52
C ASP A 257 18.10 -17.13 -1.81
N GLY A 258 18.83 -16.33 -2.60
CA GLY A 258 18.33 -15.72 -3.83
C GLY A 258 17.56 -14.40 -3.64
N LEU A 259 17.31 -13.98 -2.38
CA LEU A 259 16.79 -12.66 -2.09
C LEU A 259 17.87 -11.61 -2.43
N GLN A 260 17.47 -10.55 -3.13
CA GLN A 260 18.37 -9.44 -3.49
C GLN A 260 18.45 -8.39 -2.38
N LEU A 261 17.37 -8.20 -1.63
CA LEU A 261 17.28 -7.24 -0.54
C LEU A 261 16.28 -7.72 0.53
N LEU A 262 16.73 -7.72 1.78
CA LEU A 262 15.87 -7.70 2.96
C LEU A 262 15.88 -6.27 3.51
N ASP A 263 14.76 -5.56 3.37
CA ASP A 263 14.63 -4.19 3.86
C ASP A 263 13.99 -4.18 5.25
N LEU A 264 14.74 -3.72 6.25
CA LEU A 264 14.33 -3.59 7.64
C LEU A 264 14.54 -2.15 8.13
N HIS A 265 14.57 -1.14 7.24
CA HIS A 265 14.76 0.24 7.68
C HIS A 265 13.62 0.72 8.59
N HIS A 266 13.89 1.69 9.45
CA HIS A 266 12.96 2.17 10.47
C HIS A 266 12.54 1.04 11.42
N HIS A 267 13.41 0.75 12.39
CA HIS A 267 13.31 -0.41 13.28
C HIS A 267 13.88 -0.09 14.68
N TYR A 268 13.69 -1.01 15.64
CA TYR A 268 14.13 -0.92 17.04
C TYR A 268 15.12 -2.05 17.43
N LEU A 269 15.92 -2.50 16.46
CA LEU A 269 16.94 -3.55 16.67
C LEU A 269 18.13 -2.98 17.42
N SER A 270 18.76 -3.79 18.27
CA SER A 270 20.02 -3.46 18.92
C SER A 270 21.20 -3.51 17.94
N ASP A 271 22.25 -2.76 18.25
CA ASP A 271 23.50 -2.76 17.47
C ASP A 271 24.08 -4.16 17.33
N GLU A 272 24.00 -4.97 18.40
CA GLU A 272 24.51 -6.35 18.40
C GLU A 272 23.78 -7.20 17.37
N LEU A 273 22.45 -7.13 17.33
CA LEU A 273 21.68 -7.93 16.39
C LEU A 273 21.82 -7.42 14.96
N MET A 274 21.91 -6.11 14.74
CA MET A 274 22.19 -5.53 13.44
C MET A 274 23.51 -6.04 12.85
N VAL A 275 24.57 -6.15 13.66
CA VAL A 275 25.86 -6.73 13.24
C VAL A 275 25.70 -8.19 12.81
N LYS A 276 24.92 -8.99 13.57
CA LYS A 276 24.67 -10.40 13.21
C LYS A 276 23.87 -10.51 11.91
N LEU A 277 22.85 -9.68 11.72
CA LEU A 277 22.04 -9.66 10.49
C LEU A 277 22.91 -9.28 9.28
N GLN A 278 23.73 -8.23 9.37
CA GLN A 278 24.65 -7.81 8.29
C GLN A 278 25.67 -8.88 7.88
N ALA A 279 25.93 -9.88 8.73
CA ALA A 279 26.82 -10.99 8.40
C ALA A 279 26.15 -12.07 7.53
N LEU A 280 24.82 -12.02 7.32
CA LEU A 280 24.12 -12.93 6.42
C LEU A 280 24.53 -12.69 4.96
N PRO A 281 24.50 -13.72 4.09
CA PRO A 281 24.89 -13.61 2.68
C PRO A 281 23.79 -12.99 1.80
N VAL A 282 23.08 -11.98 2.31
CA VAL A 282 22.03 -11.21 1.63
C VAL A 282 22.23 -9.73 1.95
N ARG A 283 21.89 -8.84 1.00
CA ARG A 283 21.91 -7.40 1.28
C ARG A 283 20.78 -7.07 2.25
N ILE A 284 21.10 -6.40 3.35
CA ILE A 284 20.11 -5.94 4.33
C ILE A 284 20.20 -4.42 4.49
N ASP A 285 19.06 -3.73 4.37
CA ASP A 285 18.96 -2.33 4.78
C ASP A 285 18.50 -2.25 6.24
N LEU A 286 19.32 -1.59 7.07
CA LEU A 286 19.11 -1.40 8.51
C LEU A 286 19.22 0.09 8.88
N LYS A 287 18.87 0.98 7.96
CA LYS A 287 18.88 2.43 8.24
C LYS A 287 17.73 2.83 9.14
N GLY A 288 17.88 3.97 9.81
CA GLY A 288 16.80 4.54 10.61
C GLY A 288 16.51 3.74 11.88
N GLN A 289 17.54 3.22 12.55
CA GLN A 289 17.41 2.65 13.89
C GLN A 289 16.80 3.70 14.83
N LEU A 290 15.81 3.28 15.61
CA LEU A 290 15.08 4.08 16.59
C LEU A 290 15.33 3.56 18.00
N GLN A 291 15.13 4.43 18.99
CA GLN A 291 15.13 4.06 20.39
C GLN A 291 13.70 4.12 20.92
N ALA A 292 13.30 3.09 21.67
CA ALA A 292 12.00 3.08 22.30
C ALA A 292 11.95 4.15 23.40
N GLU A 293 10.83 4.86 23.47
CA GLU A 293 10.61 5.85 24.52
C GLU A 293 10.16 5.14 25.80
N ARG A 294 10.69 5.58 26.94
CA ARG A 294 10.36 5.03 28.26
C ARG A 294 9.71 6.10 29.10
N TYR A 295 8.46 5.87 29.46
CA TYR A 295 7.71 6.69 30.39
C TYR A 295 7.20 5.78 31.51
N ASP A 296 7.64 6.07 32.74
CA ASP A 296 7.46 5.19 33.90
C ASP A 296 7.90 3.74 33.61
N ASP A 297 7.00 2.76 33.78
CA ASP A 297 7.26 1.33 33.57
C ASP A 297 6.85 0.86 32.15
N GLU A 298 6.44 1.78 31.27
CA GLU A 298 5.97 1.47 29.92
C GLU A 298 7.02 1.83 28.85
N THR A 299 7.05 1.03 27.79
CA THR A 299 7.96 1.20 26.64
C THR A 299 7.13 1.45 25.39
N TYR A 300 7.29 2.62 24.80
CA TYR A 300 6.55 3.08 23.64
C TYR A 300 7.42 2.97 22.38
N ARG A 301 6.81 2.46 21.32
CA ARG A 301 7.39 2.38 19.98
C ARG A 301 6.36 2.89 18.99
N MET A 302 6.82 3.58 17.97
CA MET A 302 5.98 4.19 16.96
C MET A 302 6.33 3.57 15.62
N ILE A 303 5.30 3.13 14.90
CA ILE A 303 5.43 2.84 13.48
C ILE A 303 5.55 4.15 12.70
N PHE A 304 5.91 4.06 11.42
CA PHE A 304 6.16 5.25 10.60
C PHE A 304 4.92 6.14 10.45
N VAL A 305 3.74 5.52 10.28
CA VAL A 305 2.44 6.20 10.22
C VAL A 305 1.38 5.32 10.87
N SER A 306 0.64 5.83 11.85
CA SER A 306 -0.50 5.13 12.48
C SER A 306 -1.79 5.91 12.29
N GLU A 307 -1.75 7.21 12.59
CA GLU A 307 -2.86 8.16 12.43
C GLU A 307 -2.81 8.89 11.10
#